data_AF-A0A426GH16-F1
#
_entry.id   AF-A0A426GH16-F1
#
_cell.length_a   1.000
_cell.length_b   1.000
_cell.length_c   1.000
_cell.angle_alpha   90.00
_cell.angle_beta   90.00
_cell.angle_gamma   90.00
#
_symmetry.space_group_name_H-M   'P 1'
#
loop_
_entity.id
_entity.type
_entity.pdbx_description
1 polymer ?
#
loop_
_entity_poly.entity_id
_entity_poly.type
_entity_poly.pdbx_seq_one_letter_code
_entity_poly.pdbx_strand_id
1 'polypeptide(L)'
;MLPLREHIAALFRAIASLGYYERFPQYERCDDPWPGVIYGLQMAASLDDLFADPSYVTGDEAGFWCDAAWQREEEDRELASKYAAALITFNFAWNAYEAAIEISAEGMFPKDKIPVRARRLFQAEQGEAAKIQAFEVSFRVARHICSHQCSLKNEIDSIGEKYGLSGAGAAAELVRIFRNYIVHGNDPLPAHDDWPCFRFYAITRVMLLLTQYLVLRKVPNPEYSVFIYAMQEDHGSAPADLYMRNLHYSRSVWPLNGYQAELALGEETARTT
;
A
#
# COMPACT_ATOMS: atom_id res chain seq x y z
N MET A 1 -3.75 -12.21 5.64
CA MET A 1 -3.17 -10.88 5.40
C MET A 1 -3.93 -9.86 6.23
N LEU A 2 -3.28 -8.78 6.64
CA LEU A 2 -3.94 -7.68 7.35
C LEU A 2 -4.95 -6.95 6.44
N PRO A 3 -6.05 -6.40 6.99
CA PRO A 3 -6.85 -5.37 6.33
C PRO A 3 -5.98 -4.26 5.71
N LEU A 4 -6.47 -3.61 4.63
CA LEU A 4 -5.66 -2.63 3.89
C LEU A 4 -5.22 -1.47 4.77
N ARG A 5 -6.14 -0.92 5.57
CA ARG A 5 -5.87 0.16 6.52
C ARG A 5 -4.81 -0.23 7.55
N GLU A 6 -4.88 -1.45 8.08
CA GLU A 6 -3.88 -1.95 9.02
C GLU A 6 -2.50 -2.08 8.38
N HIS A 7 -2.41 -2.45 7.11
CA HIS A 7 -1.14 -2.49 6.38
C HIS A 7 -0.58 -1.09 6.12
N ILE A 8 -1.42 -0.10 5.78
CA ILE A 8 -1.00 1.31 5.68
C ILE A 8 -0.44 1.77 7.03
N ALA A 9 -1.17 1.54 8.12
CA ALA A 9 -0.74 1.92 9.46
C ALA A 9 0.53 1.18 9.90
N ALA A 10 0.67 -0.11 9.56
CA ALA A 10 1.86 -0.88 9.87
C ALA A 10 3.09 -0.33 9.13
N LEU A 11 2.95 0.03 7.84
CA LEU A 11 4.03 0.64 7.06
C LEU A 11 4.42 2.01 7.63
N PHE A 12 3.44 2.87 7.95
CA PHE A 12 3.68 4.15 8.62
C PHE A 12 4.49 3.96 9.91
N ARG A 13 4.05 3.06 10.79
CA ARG A 13 4.72 2.80 12.08
C ARG A 13 6.13 2.23 11.89
N ALA A 14 6.33 1.40 10.87
CA ALA A 14 7.63 0.84 10.56
C ALA A 14 8.62 1.92 10.10
N ILE A 15 8.20 2.82 9.21
CA ILE A 15 9.03 3.95 8.76
C ILE A 15 9.37 4.86 9.94
N ALA A 16 8.38 5.20 10.78
CA ALA A 16 8.60 6.00 11.98
C ALA A 16 9.58 5.35 12.95
N SER A 17 9.46 4.04 13.18
CA SER A 17 10.40 3.29 14.02
C SER A 17 11.81 3.27 13.43
N LEU A 18 11.94 2.98 12.13
CA LEU A 18 13.24 2.99 11.43
C LEU A 18 13.94 4.36 11.56
N GLY A 19 13.19 5.45 11.39
CA GLY A 19 13.72 6.80 11.58
C GLY A 19 14.13 7.06 13.03
N TYR A 20 13.27 6.73 14.00
CA TYR A 20 13.56 6.93 15.43
C TYR A 20 14.85 6.23 15.88
N TYR A 21 15.13 5.03 15.34
CA TYR A 21 16.36 4.28 15.60
C TYR A 21 17.50 4.59 14.60
N GLU A 22 17.44 5.74 13.91
CA GLU A 22 18.47 6.27 13.02
C GLU A 22 18.92 5.27 11.95
N ARG A 23 17.96 4.49 11.41
CA ARG A 23 18.24 3.50 10.38
C ARG A 23 18.24 4.06 8.98
N PHE A 24 17.88 5.32 8.78
CA PHE A 24 18.04 6.00 7.49
C PHE A 24 19.33 6.84 7.49
N PRO A 25 20.14 6.79 6.41
CA PRO A 25 21.29 7.67 6.28
C PRO A 25 20.86 9.13 6.30
N GLN A 26 21.66 9.99 6.93
CA GLN A 26 21.48 11.47 6.92
C GLN A 26 20.18 11.97 7.56
N TYR A 27 19.53 11.15 8.39
CA TYR A 27 18.31 11.53 9.07
C TYR A 27 18.60 11.90 10.54
N GLU A 28 18.17 13.09 10.95
CA GLU A 28 18.25 13.56 12.34
C GLU A 28 16.92 13.29 13.06
N ARG A 29 16.97 13.00 14.37
CA ARG A 29 15.77 12.64 15.17
C ARG A 29 14.67 13.70 15.21
N CYS A 30 14.98 14.95 14.85
CA CYS A 30 14.04 16.06 14.88
C CYS A 30 13.17 16.20 13.62
N ASP A 31 13.51 15.52 12.53
CA ASP A 31 12.75 15.58 11.28
C ASP A 31 11.73 14.44 11.19
N ASP A 32 10.81 14.43 10.24
CA ASP A 32 9.97 13.24 9.96
C ASP A 32 10.71 12.32 8.96
N PRO A 33 10.81 11.01 9.20
CA PRO A 33 11.54 10.13 8.29
C PRO A 33 10.69 9.92 7.05
N TRP A 34 11.16 10.34 5.88
CA TRP A 34 10.42 10.25 4.61
C TRP A 34 9.08 11.01 4.65
N PRO A 35 9.12 12.35 4.82
CA PRO A 35 7.92 13.13 5.13
C PRO A 35 6.82 13.00 4.08
N GLY A 36 7.18 12.97 2.79
CA GLY A 36 6.20 12.78 1.70
C GLY A 36 5.51 11.42 1.73
N VAL A 37 6.21 10.37 2.17
CA VAL A 37 5.65 9.01 2.31
C VAL A 37 4.77 8.93 3.54
N ILE A 38 5.26 9.38 4.68
CA ILE A 38 4.52 9.40 5.95
C ILE A 38 3.22 10.19 5.81
N TYR A 39 3.27 11.38 5.24
CA TYR A 39 2.09 12.22 5.05
C TYR A 39 1.04 11.50 4.18
N GLY A 40 1.43 10.93 3.04
CA GLY A 40 0.52 10.20 2.17
C GLY A 40 -0.11 8.98 2.87
N LEU A 41 0.68 8.19 3.61
CA LEU A 41 0.17 7.04 4.37
C LEU A 41 -0.76 7.46 5.51
N GLN A 42 -0.43 8.53 6.24
CA GLN A 42 -1.26 9.05 7.31
C GLN A 42 -2.61 9.53 6.77
N MET A 43 -2.61 10.30 5.69
CA MET A 43 -3.84 10.75 5.04
C MET A 43 -4.69 9.56 4.56
N ALA A 44 -4.07 8.56 3.93
CA ALA A 44 -4.76 7.35 3.51
C ALA A 44 -5.37 6.55 4.68
N ALA A 45 -4.66 6.45 5.81
CA ALA A 45 -5.13 5.72 7.00
C ALA A 45 -6.18 6.49 7.83
N SER A 46 -6.24 7.82 7.68
CA SER A 46 -7.17 8.72 8.37
C SER A 46 -8.58 8.76 7.76
N LEU A 47 -8.77 8.14 6.60
CA LEU A 47 -10.09 7.97 6.01
C LEU A 47 -10.84 6.87 6.79
N ASP A 48 -11.66 7.30 7.75
CA ASP A 48 -12.53 6.43 8.54
C ASP A 48 -13.88 6.23 7.84
N ASP A 49 -14.59 7.34 7.59
CA ASP A 49 -15.88 7.35 6.90
C ASP A 49 -15.93 8.51 5.90
N LEU A 50 -16.40 8.23 4.69
CA LEU A 50 -16.64 9.24 3.66
C LEU A 50 -18.08 9.08 3.18
N PHE A 51 -18.86 10.15 3.32
CA PHE A 51 -20.22 10.21 2.81
C PHE A 51 -20.23 11.05 1.54
N ALA A 52 -20.66 10.46 0.44
CA ALA A 52 -20.88 11.14 -0.84
C ALA A 52 -22.38 11.21 -1.09
N ASP A 53 -22.91 12.42 -1.22
CA ASP A 53 -24.24 12.64 -1.75
C ASP A 53 -24.13 12.97 -3.25
N PRO A 54 -24.46 12.03 -4.14
CA PRO A 54 -24.45 12.28 -5.58
C PRO A 54 -25.66 13.12 -6.02
N SER A 55 -26.65 13.34 -5.15
CA SER A 55 -27.82 14.16 -5.45
C SER A 55 -27.52 15.64 -5.21
N TYR A 56 -27.51 16.44 -6.28
CA TYR A 56 -27.40 17.91 -6.17
C TYR A 56 -28.71 18.57 -5.71
N VAL A 57 -29.81 17.81 -5.68
CA VAL A 57 -31.15 18.28 -5.34
C VAL A 57 -31.57 17.59 -4.06
N THR A 58 -31.85 18.37 -3.02
CA THR A 58 -32.38 17.89 -1.74
C THR A 58 -33.75 17.27 -1.96
N GLY A 59 -33.78 15.96 -2.21
CA GLY A 59 -34.97 15.14 -2.44
C GLY A 59 -35.65 14.72 -1.15
N ASP A 60 -35.51 15.48 -0.06
CA ASP A 60 -36.03 15.14 1.28
C ASP A 60 -37.54 14.86 1.26
N GLU A 61 -38.27 15.41 0.28
CA GLU A 61 -39.69 15.15 0.07
C GLU A 61 -39.98 13.85 -0.73
N ALA A 62 -39.03 13.34 -1.53
CA ALA A 62 -39.22 12.15 -2.37
C ALA A 62 -39.40 10.86 -1.54
N GLY A 63 -38.77 10.79 -0.36
CA GLY A 63 -38.93 9.68 0.59
C GLY A 63 -40.37 9.51 1.09
N PHE A 64 -41.22 10.55 1.00
CA PHE A 64 -42.63 10.45 1.40
C PHE A 64 -43.55 9.89 0.30
N TRP A 65 -43.09 9.85 -0.95
CA TRP A 65 -43.93 9.49 -2.09
C TRP A 65 -43.47 8.21 -2.80
N CYS A 66 -42.22 7.77 -2.63
CA CYS A 66 -41.70 6.57 -3.29
C CYS A 66 -40.56 5.87 -2.52
N ASP A 67 -40.91 5.02 -1.55
CA ASP A 67 -39.94 4.23 -0.74
C ASP A 67 -38.91 3.45 -1.58
N ALA A 68 -39.34 2.88 -2.72
CA ALA A 68 -38.46 2.11 -3.59
C ALA A 68 -37.43 2.98 -4.33
N ALA A 69 -37.78 4.22 -4.68
CA ALA A 69 -36.83 5.16 -5.26
C ALA A 69 -35.83 5.64 -4.20
N TRP A 70 -36.31 5.92 -2.99
CA TRP A 70 -35.47 6.31 -1.86
C TRP A 70 -34.44 5.24 -1.48
N GLN A 71 -34.84 3.97 -1.39
CA GLN A 71 -33.91 2.86 -1.09
C GLN A 71 -32.80 2.76 -2.15
N ARG A 72 -33.16 2.91 -3.43
CA ARG A 72 -32.20 2.90 -4.52
C ARG A 72 -31.23 4.08 -4.46
N GLU A 73 -31.72 5.29 -4.15
CA GLU A 73 -30.86 6.46 -3.97
C GLU A 73 -29.88 6.28 -2.81
N GLU A 74 -30.29 5.62 -1.73
CA GLU A 74 -29.43 5.30 -0.60
C GLU A 74 -28.35 4.26 -0.95
N GLU A 75 -28.70 3.22 -1.71
CA GLU A 75 -27.73 2.25 -2.24
C GLU A 75 -26.71 2.93 -3.16
N ASP A 76 -27.17 3.83 -4.05
CA ASP A 76 -26.31 4.60 -4.96
C ASP A 76 -25.38 5.55 -4.16
N ARG A 77 -25.87 6.18 -3.09
CA ARG A 77 -25.06 6.98 -2.14
C ARG A 77 -23.98 6.15 -1.47
N GLU A 78 -24.33 4.97 -0.97
CA GLU A 78 -23.36 4.08 -0.30
C GLU A 78 -22.27 3.62 -1.28
N LEU A 79 -22.63 3.23 -2.49
CA LEU A 79 -21.67 2.81 -3.52
C LEU A 79 -20.77 3.97 -3.96
N ALA A 80 -21.32 5.16 -4.18
CA ALA A 80 -20.56 6.36 -4.51
C ALA A 80 -19.58 6.72 -3.38
N SER A 81 -20.02 6.60 -2.12
CA SER A 81 -19.21 6.83 -0.92
C SER A 81 -18.02 5.89 -0.84
N LYS A 82 -18.26 4.58 -1.01
CA LYS A 82 -17.20 3.55 -1.04
C LYS A 82 -16.21 3.78 -2.18
N TYR A 83 -16.71 4.11 -3.37
CA TYR A 83 -15.87 4.39 -4.53
C TYR A 83 -14.98 5.61 -4.30
N ALA A 84 -15.57 6.70 -3.80
CA ALA A 84 -14.83 7.92 -3.50
C ALA A 84 -13.76 7.67 -2.41
N ALA A 85 -14.10 6.94 -1.34
CA ALA A 85 -13.14 6.53 -0.33
C ALA A 85 -11.99 5.70 -0.91
N ALA A 86 -12.28 4.72 -1.76
CA ALA A 86 -11.29 3.87 -2.41
C ALA A 86 -10.37 4.68 -3.35
N LEU A 87 -10.94 5.59 -4.14
CA LEU A 87 -10.21 6.48 -5.04
C LEU A 87 -9.29 7.44 -4.27
N ILE A 88 -9.77 8.06 -3.19
CA ILE A 88 -8.98 8.99 -2.38
C ILE A 88 -7.85 8.23 -1.68
N THR A 89 -8.14 7.07 -1.08
CA THR A 89 -7.13 6.19 -0.47
C THR A 89 -6.04 5.82 -1.47
N PHE A 90 -6.44 5.43 -2.68
CA PHE A 90 -5.52 5.11 -3.77
C PHE A 90 -4.63 6.31 -4.14
N ASN A 91 -5.20 7.52 -4.29
CA ASN A 91 -4.41 8.71 -4.64
C ASN A 91 -3.40 9.07 -3.54
N PHE A 92 -3.76 8.98 -2.26
CA PHE A 92 -2.81 9.20 -1.18
C PHE A 92 -1.70 8.14 -1.13
N ALA A 93 -2.05 6.86 -1.33
CA ALA A 93 -1.06 5.79 -1.43
C ALA A 93 -0.15 5.94 -2.67
N TRP A 94 -0.69 6.42 -3.80
CA TRP A 94 0.06 6.77 -4.99
C TRP A 94 1.06 7.89 -4.72
N ASN A 95 0.65 8.96 -4.03
CA ASN A 95 1.56 10.06 -3.65
C ASN A 95 2.69 9.55 -2.74
N ALA A 96 2.36 8.71 -1.76
CA ALA A 96 3.37 8.08 -0.90
C ALA A 96 4.33 7.21 -1.72
N TYR A 97 3.82 6.47 -2.71
CA TYR A 97 4.63 5.65 -3.61
C TYR A 97 5.56 6.51 -4.50
N GLU A 98 5.08 7.60 -5.09
CA GLU A 98 5.92 8.52 -5.87
C GLU A 98 7.04 9.14 -5.04
N ALA A 99 6.72 9.63 -3.84
CA ALA A 99 7.72 10.15 -2.90
C ALA A 99 8.75 9.08 -2.53
N ALA A 100 8.31 7.83 -2.33
CA ALA A 100 9.22 6.72 -2.06
C ALA A 100 10.16 6.45 -3.25
N ILE A 101 9.66 6.53 -4.48
CA ILE A 101 10.49 6.37 -5.69
C ILE A 101 11.52 7.49 -5.79
N GLU A 102 11.14 8.74 -5.52
CA GLU A 102 12.05 9.88 -5.56
C GLU A 102 13.25 9.71 -4.63
N ILE A 103 12.97 9.30 -3.39
CA ILE A 103 14.02 9.05 -2.39
C ILE A 103 14.83 7.81 -2.78
N SER A 104 14.17 6.69 -3.10
CA SER A 104 14.85 5.43 -3.39
C SER A 104 15.69 5.47 -4.66
N ALA A 105 15.19 6.08 -5.72
CA ALA A 105 15.87 6.19 -7.02
C ALA A 105 16.64 7.51 -7.18
N GLU A 106 16.96 8.20 -6.09
CA GLU A 106 17.73 9.45 -6.14
C GLU A 106 19.04 9.26 -6.94
N GLY A 107 19.30 10.18 -7.88
CA GLY A 107 20.45 10.12 -8.80
C GLY A 107 20.35 9.05 -9.89
N MET A 108 19.38 8.13 -9.82
CA MET A 108 19.15 7.09 -10.82
C MET A 108 18.17 7.57 -11.90
N PHE A 109 18.46 7.25 -13.15
CA PHE A 109 17.56 7.53 -14.29
C PHE A 109 17.05 8.99 -14.36
N PRO A 110 17.92 10.01 -14.28
CA PRO A 110 17.52 11.41 -14.06
C PRO A 110 16.68 12.03 -15.19
N LYS A 111 16.64 11.41 -16.37
CA LYS A 111 15.85 11.87 -17.52
C LYS A 111 14.45 11.26 -17.57
N ASP A 112 14.17 10.25 -16.75
CA ASP A 112 12.92 9.51 -16.79
C ASP A 112 11.90 10.09 -15.82
N LYS A 113 10.61 10.04 -16.20
CA LYS A 113 9.49 10.38 -15.29
C LYS A 113 9.42 9.40 -14.12
N ILE A 114 8.90 9.85 -12.98
CA ILE A 114 8.84 9.06 -11.73
C ILE A 114 8.34 7.62 -11.94
N PRO A 115 7.19 7.37 -12.61
CA PRO A 115 6.68 6.00 -12.75
C PRO A 115 7.57 5.13 -13.65
N VAL A 116 8.26 5.73 -14.62
CA VAL A 116 9.21 5.02 -15.49
C VAL A 116 10.48 4.68 -14.72
N ARG A 117 10.96 5.59 -13.85
CA ARG A 117 12.10 5.33 -12.96
C ARG A 117 11.82 4.14 -12.05
N ALA A 118 10.63 4.09 -11.46
CA ALA A 118 10.20 2.97 -10.61
C ALA A 118 10.31 1.64 -11.35
N ARG A 119 9.69 1.53 -12.53
CA ARG A 119 9.75 0.33 -13.36
C ARG A 119 11.18 -0.10 -13.67
N ARG A 120 12.05 0.83 -14.08
CA ARG A 120 13.46 0.53 -14.39
C ARG A 120 14.24 0.09 -13.16
N LEU A 121 14.00 0.72 -12.01
CA LEU A 121 14.60 0.32 -10.74
C LEU A 121 14.22 -1.12 -10.38
N PHE A 122 12.92 -1.43 -10.39
CA PHE A 122 12.44 -2.78 -10.06
C PHE A 122 12.87 -3.84 -11.07
N GLN A 123 13.08 -3.46 -12.33
CA GLN A 123 13.66 -4.36 -13.34
C GLN A 123 15.14 -4.65 -13.06
N ALA A 124 15.90 -3.64 -12.65
CA ALA A 124 17.32 -3.83 -12.28
C ALA A 124 17.49 -4.68 -11.02
N GLU A 125 16.49 -4.69 -10.12
CA GLU A 125 16.55 -5.35 -8.81
C GLU A 125 15.46 -6.42 -8.65
N GLN A 126 15.12 -7.12 -9.75
CA GLN A 126 13.96 -8.01 -9.81
C GLN A 126 13.93 -9.09 -8.70
N GLY A 127 15.09 -9.65 -8.34
CA GLY A 127 15.20 -10.68 -7.31
C GLY A 127 15.04 -10.16 -5.88
N GLU A 128 15.30 -8.89 -5.62
CA GLU A 128 15.27 -8.31 -4.28
C GLU A 128 13.85 -7.93 -3.86
N ALA A 129 13.09 -7.31 -4.76
CA ALA A 129 11.70 -6.94 -4.50
C ALA A 129 10.79 -8.18 -4.32
N ALA A 130 11.13 -9.30 -4.95
CA ALA A 130 10.45 -10.58 -4.77
C ALA A 130 10.58 -11.15 -3.34
N LYS A 131 11.52 -10.64 -2.53
CA LYS A 131 11.69 -11.06 -1.12
C LYS A 131 10.65 -10.45 -0.18
N ILE A 132 9.89 -9.43 -0.61
CA ILE A 132 8.72 -8.97 0.13
C ILE A 132 7.67 -10.08 0.08
N GLN A 133 7.26 -10.57 1.26
CA GLN A 133 6.27 -11.65 1.30
C GLN A 133 4.93 -11.16 0.71
N ALA A 134 4.09 -12.11 0.28
CA ALA A 134 2.81 -11.87 -0.38
C ALA A 134 2.86 -10.98 -1.65
N PHE A 135 4.02 -10.55 -2.11
CA PHE A 135 4.15 -9.69 -3.28
C PHE A 135 3.58 -10.35 -4.53
N GLU A 136 4.05 -11.56 -4.86
CA GLU A 136 3.64 -12.28 -6.06
C GLU A 136 2.14 -12.58 -6.07
N VAL A 137 1.57 -13.04 -4.95
CA VAL A 137 0.12 -13.30 -4.85
C VAL A 137 -0.69 -12.01 -4.99
N SER A 138 -0.26 -10.92 -4.36
CA SER A 138 -0.97 -9.63 -4.44
C SER A 138 -0.92 -9.06 -5.85
N PHE A 139 0.22 -9.17 -6.53
CA PHE A 139 0.37 -8.77 -7.92
C PHE A 139 -0.54 -9.58 -8.85
N ARG A 140 -0.58 -10.91 -8.70
CA ARG A 140 -1.47 -11.78 -9.50
C ARG A 140 -2.94 -11.45 -9.29
N VAL A 141 -3.35 -11.23 -8.04
CA VAL A 141 -4.73 -10.85 -7.69
C VAL A 141 -5.06 -9.50 -8.32
N ALA A 142 -4.21 -8.48 -8.16
CA ALA A 142 -4.44 -7.16 -8.74
C ALA A 142 -4.52 -7.21 -10.27
N ARG A 143 -3.63 -7.97 -10.92
CA ARG A 143 -3.66 -8.19 -12.37
C ARG A 143 -4.96 -8.86 -12.79
N HIS A 144 -5.37 -9.90 -12.09
CA HIS A 144 -6.60 -10.64 -12.39
C HIS A 144 -7.84 -9.75 -12.24
N ILE A 145 -7.99 -9.01 -11.15
CA ILE A 145 -9.14 -8.12 -10.94
C ILE A 145 -9.15 -7.01 -12.01
N CYS A 146 -8.01 -6.40 -12.30
CA CYS A 146 -7.96 -5.32 -13.30
C CYS A 146 -8.17 -5.80 -14.74
N SER A 147 -7.82 -7.05 -15.07
CA SER A 147 -8.01 -7.59 -16.42
C SER A 147 -9.46 -7.93 -16.76
N HIS A 148 -10.37 -7.92 -15.78
CA HIS A 148 -11.81 -8.01 -16.04
C HIS A 148 -12.35 -6.76 -16.74
N GLN A 149 -11.64 -5.64 -16.64
CA GLN A 149 -12.03 -4.41 -17.33
C GLN A 149 -11.45 -4.40 -18.74
N CYS A 150 -12.34 -4.43 -19.74
CA CYS A 150 -11.97 -4.59 -21.15
C CYS A 150 -10.97 -3.52 -21.63
N SER A 151 -11.15 -2.27 -21.21
CA SER A 151 -10.25 -1.15 -21.55
C SER A 151 -8.85 -1.29 -20.96
N LEU A 152 -8.71 -1.90 -19.77
CA LEU A 152 -7.43 -2.12 -19.11
C LEU A 152 -6.72 -3.38 -19.63
N LYS A 153 -7.48 -4.41 -20.00
CA LYS A 153 -6.96 -5.73 -20.36
C LYS A 153 -5.84 -5.67 -21.40
N ASN A 154 -6.06 -4.94 -22.50
CA ASN A 154 -5.08 -4.84 -23.58
C ASN A 154 -3.76 -4.20 -23.12
N GLU A 155 -3.84 -3.15 -22.29
CA GLU A 155 -2.65 -2.52 -21.72
C GLU A 155 -1.92 -3.44 -20.73
N ILE A 156 -2.67 -4.18 -19.91
CA ILE A 156 -2.14 -5.15 -18.94
C ILE A 156 -1.44 -6.31 -19.66
N ASP A 157 -2.01 -6.85 -20.72
CA ASP A 157 -1.41 -7.95 -21.48
C ASP A 157 -0.09 -7.49 -22.16
N SER A 158 -0.03 -6.22 -22.57
CA SER A 158 1.19 -5.62 -23.12
C SER A 158 2.37 -5.56 -22.14
N ILE A 159 2.14 -5.61 -20.82
CA ILE A 159 3.21 -5.61 -19.80
C ILE A 159 4.21 -6.74 -20.05
N GLY A 160 3.69 -7.96 -20.24
CA GLY A 160 4.50 -9.13 -20.50
C GLY A 160 4.95 -9.20 -21.97
N GLU A 161 4.01 -9.03 -22.90
CA GLU A 161 4.23 -9.30 -24.32
C GLU A 161 5.15 -8.27 -25.00
N LYS A 162 4.95 -6.98 -24.69
CA LYS A 162 5.66 -5.88 -25.36
C LYS A 162 6.91 -5.45 -24.61
N TYR A 163 6.82 -5.35 -23.28
CA TYR A 163 7.91 -4.83 -22.46
C TYR A 163 8.78 -5.93 -21.84
N GLY A 164 8.38 -7.20 -21.93
CA GLY A 164 9.13 -8.31 -21.32
C GLY A 164 9.25 -8.20 -19.81
N LEU A 165 8.30 -7.51 -19.14
CA LEU A 165 8.37 -7.24 -17.71
C LEU A 165 7.78 -8.40 -16.91
N SER A 166 8.40 -8.68 -15.76
CA SER A 166 7.91 -9.64 -14.78
C SER A 166 8.20 -9.15 -13.35
N GLY A 167 7.60 -9.80 -12.35
CA GLY A 167 7.78 -9.47 -10.94
C GLY A 167 7.50 -8.00 -10.62
N ALA A 168 8.40 -7.37 -9.87
CA ALA A 168 8.23 -6.00 -9.39
C ALA A 168 8.20 -4.94 -10.51
N GLY A 169 8.95 -5.14 -11.60
CA GLY A 169 8.90 -4.24 -12.76
C GLY A 169 7.52 -4.27 -13.45
N ALA A 170 6.94 -5.47 -13.58
CA ALA A 170 5.59 -5.63 -14.12
C ALA A 170 4.51 -5.04 -13.20
N ALA A 171 4.66 -5.21 -11.88
CA ALA A 171 3.75 -4.63 -10.91
C ALA A 171 3.78 -3.10 -10.93
N ALA A 172 4.97 -2.48 -10.97
CA ALA A 172 5.09 -1.03 -11.08
C ALA A 172 4.43 -0.49 -12.36
N GLU A 173 4.58 -1.20 -13.48
CA GLU A 173 3.90 -0.86 -14.73
C GLU A 173 2.38 -1.02 -14.64
N LEU A 174 1.89 -2.07 -13.98
CA LEU A 174 0.46 -2.27 -13.71
C LEU A 174 -0.13 -1.10 -12.91
N VAL A 175 0.54 -0.67 -11.84
CA VAL A 175 0.12 0.50 -11.05
C VAL A 175 0.06 1.75 -11.94
N ARG A 176 1.08 1.99 -12.77
CA ARG A 176 1.12 3.13 -13.70
C ARG A 176 -0.04 3.11 -14.71
N ILE A 177 -0.31 1.95 -15.32
CA ILE A 177 -1.43 1.78 -16.26
C ILE A 177 -2.75 2.08 -15.55
N PHE A 178 -2.96 1.52 -14.36
CA PHE A 178 -4.18 1.76 -13.59
C PHE A 178 -4.34 3.24 -13.21
N ARG A 179 -3.26 3.91 -12.79
CA ARG A 179 -3.30 5.35 -12.52
C ARG A 179 -3.69 6.15 -13.76
N ASN A 180 -3.07 5.88 -14.90
CA ASN A 180 -3.38 6.58 -16.15
C ASN A 180 -4.85 6.38 -16.55
N TYR A 181 -5.36 5.15 -16.42
CA TYR A 181 -6.75 4.82 -16.68
C TYR A 181 -7.72 5.70 -15.85
N ILE A 182 -7.43 5.90 -14.56
CA ILE A 182 -8.22 6.79 -13.70
C ILE A 182 -8.08 8.27 -14.12
N VAL A 183 -6.85 8.76 -14.32
CA VAL A 183 -6.58 10.18 -14.65
C VAL A 183 -7.26 10.60 -15.93
N HIS A 184 -7.33 9.69 -16.90
CA HIS A 184 -7.97 9.95 -18.19
C HIS A 184 -9.50 9.81 -18.14
N GLY A 185 -10.09 9.57 -16.96
CA GLY A 185 -11.54 9.45 -16.79
C GLY A 185 -12.12 8.19 -17.43
N ASN A 186 -11.30 7.17 -17.66
CA ASN A 186 -11.74 5.93 -18.30
C ASN A 186 -12.39 4.96 -17.30
N ASP A 187 -12.33 5.24 -15.99
CA ASP A 187 -13.02 4.45 -14.97
C ASP A 187 -14.47 4.93 -14.80
N PRO A 188 -15.46 4.12 -15.23
CA PRO A 188 -16.85 4.49 -15.03
C PRO A 188 -17.19 4.42 -13.54
N LEU A 189 -18.06 5.32 -13.08
CA LEU A 189 -18.63 5.26 -11.74
C LEU A 189 -19.41 3.93 -11.57
N PRO A 190 -19.33 3.28 -10.40
CA PRO A 190 -20.12 2.08 -10.13
C PRO A 190 -21.60 2.42 -10.17
N ALA A 191 -22.36 1.68 -10.97
CA ALA A 191 -23.81 1.84 -11.06
C ALA A 191 -24.58 0.82 -10.20
N HIS A 192 -24.01 -0.38 -9.99
CA HIS A 192 -24.76 -1.52 -9.44
C HIS A 192 -23.94 -2.45 -8.53
N ASP A 193 -22.62 -2.28 -8.42
CA ASP A 193 -21.79 -3.14 -7.59
C ASP A 193 -20.57 -2.41 -7.01
N ASP A 194 -19.99 -3.00 -5.96
CA ASP A 194 -18.77 -2.53 -5.32
C ASP A 194 -17.50 -3.05 -6.02
N TRP A 195 -17.65 -3.83 -7.10
CA TRP A 195 -16.54 -4.46 -7.81
C TRP A 195 -15.45 -3.47 -8.27
N PRO A 196 -15.78 -2.24 -8.73
CA PRO A 196 -14.78 -1.22 -9.00
C PRO A 196 -13.86 -0.90 -7.83
N CYS A 197 -14.36 -0.92 -6.59
CA CYS A 197 -13.58 -0.63 -5.39
C CYS A 197 -12.47 -1.67 -5.17
N PHE A 198 -12.72 -2.95 -5.50
CA PHE A 198 -11.71 -3.99 -5.34
C PHE A 198 -10.47 -3.77 -6.22
N ARG A 199 -10.61 -3.12 -7.38
CA ARG A 199 -9.45 -2.73 -8.22
C ARG A 199 -8.55 -1.75 -7.47
N PHE A 200 -9.12 -0.71 -6.87
CA PHE A 200 -8.38 0.26 -6.06
C PHE A 200 -7.69 -0.41 -4.89
N TYR A 201 -8.38 -1.27 -4.14
CA TYR A 201 -7.78 -1.95 -2.98
C TYR A 201 -6.65 -2.91 -3.37
N ALA A 202 -6.83 -3.67 -4.45
CA ALA A 202 -5.82 -4.60 -4.92
C ALA A 202 -4.56 -3.87 -5.44
N ILE A 203 -4.74 -2.79 -6.22
CA ILE A 203 -3.61 -1.99 -6.70
C ILE A 203 -2.93 -1.24 -5.55
N THR A 204 -3.71 -0.69 -4.61
CA THR A 204 -3.16 -0.04 -3.41
C THR A 204 -2.33 -1.01 -2.60
N ARG A 205 -2.77 -2.27 -2.45
CA ARG A 205 -1.97 -3.31 -1.79
C ARG A 205 -0.62 -3.51 -2.47
N VAL A 206 -0.60 -3.61 -3.80
CA VAL A 206 0.63 -3.74 -4.59
C VAL A 206 1.54 -2.52 -4.39
N MET A 207 0.99 -1.30 -4.42
CA MET A 207 1.76 -0.08 -4.15
C MET A 207 2.39 -0.07 -2.76
N LEU A 208 1.67 -0.51 -1.72
CA LEU A 208 2.21 -0.58 -0.37
C LEU A 208 3.36 -1.59 -0.26
N LEU A 209 3.25 -2.75 -0.93
CA LEU A 209 4.34 -3.75 -0.96
C LEU A 209 5.57 -3.25 -1.74
N LEU A 210 5.36 -2.52 -2.84
CA LEU A 210 6.44 -1.88 -3.57
C LEU A 210 7.09 -0.76 -2.74
N THR A 211 6.28 0.05 -2.02
CA THR A 211 6.76 1.10 -1.11
C THR A 211 7.58 0.50 0.03
N GLN A 212 7.14 -0.62 0.60
CA GLN A 212 7.90 -1.38 1.60
C GLN A 212 9.29 -1.76 1.12
N TYR A 213 9.39 -2.28 -0.10
CA TYR A 213 10.68 -2.58 -0.71
C TYR A 213 11.54 -1.33 -0.87
N LEU A 214 10.97 -0.25 -1.41
CA LEU A 214 11.68 1.01 -1.64
C LEU A 214 12.27 1.58 -0.34
N VAL A 215 11.52 1.53 0.75
CA VAL A 215 11.97 1.92 2.09
C VAL A 215 13.08 0.99 2.56
N LEU A 216 12.87 -0.33 2.53
CA LEU A 216 13.86 -1.32 2.99
C LEU A 216 15.20 -1.18 2.24
N ARG A 217 15.15 -0.89 0.94
CA ARG A 217 16.34 -0.66 0.08
C ARG A 217 17.24 0.46 0.60
N LYS A 218 16.70 1.42 1.34
CA LYS A 218 17.42 2.58 1.89
C LYS A 218 17.84 2.40 3.34
N VAL A 219 17.56 1.24 3.95
CA VAL A 219 18.01 0.89 5.29
C VAL A 219 19.40 0.23 5.21
N PRO A 220 20.50 0.92 5.59
CA PRO A 220 21.79 0.26 5.82
C PRO A 220 21.70 -0.82 6.89
N ASN A 221 22.44 -1.90 6.69
CA ASN A 221 22.55 -3.03 7.63
C ASN A 221 21.16 -3.50 8.13
N PRO A 222 20.27 -3.93 7.23
CA PRO A 222 18.89 -4.24 7.57
C PRO A 222 18.74 -5.49 8.45
N GLU A 223 19.82 -6.23 8.69
CA GLU A 223 19.91 -7.29 9.69
C GLU A 223 19.90 -6.77 11.14
N TYR A 224 20.13 -5.47 11.36
CA TYR A 224 20.10 -4.88 12.69
C TYR A 224 18.68 -4.77 13.23
N SER A 225 18.53 -5.09 14.51
CA SER A 225 17.25 -5.06 15.19
C SER A 225 16.72 -3.63 15.34
N VAL A 226 15.40 -3.52 15.16
CA VAL A 226 14.60 -2.33 15.42
C VAL A 226 13.39 -2.72 16.26
N PHE A 227 12.97 -1.84 17.16
CA PHE A 227 11.76 -2.09 17.92
C PHE A 227 10.54 -1.96 17.00
N ILE A 228 9.53 -2.79 17.24
CA ILE A 228 8.40 -2.84 16.31
C ILE A 228 7.53 -1.57 16.45
N TYR A 229 7.55 -0.91 17.61
CA TYR A 229 6.92 0.39 17.82
C TYR A 229 7.96 1.42 18.27
N ALA A 230 7.84 2.64 17.75
CA ALA A 230 8.57 3.78 18.29
C ALA A 230 8.11 4.01 19.74
N MET A 231 9.05 4.22 20.67
CA MET A 231 8.80 4.53 22.08
C MET A 231 8.18 3.42 22.95
N GLN A 232 8.03 2.18 22.46
CA GLN A 232 7.49 1.07 23.27
C GLN A 232 8.36 -0.19 23.13
N GLU A 233 9.43 -0.24 23.92
CA GLU A 233 10.43 -1.31 23.87
C GLU A 233 9.85 -2.68 24.28
N ASP A 234 8.80 -2.69 25.11
CA ASP A 234 8.13 -3.90 25.64
C ASP A 234 7.45 -4.75 24.56
N HIS A 235 7.25 -4.22 23.36
CA HIS A 235 6.61 -4.94 22.25
C HIS A 235 7.57 -5.75 21.38
N GLY A 236 8.83 -5.87 21.81
CA GLY A 236 9.87 -6.64 21.16
C GLY A 236 10.56 -5.91 20.03
N SER A 237 11.60 -6.55 19.51
CA SER A 237 12.38 -6.10 18.37
C SER A 237 12.54 -7.21 17.34
N ALA A 238 12.82 -6.83 16.10
CA ALA A 238 13.15 -7.75 15.02
C ALA A 238 14.17 -7.09 14.09
N PRO A 239 14.97 -7.86 13.34
CA PRO A 239 15.76 -7.34 12.22
C PRO A 239 14.88 -6.51 11.28
N ALA A 240 15.38 -5.36 10.82
CA ALA A 240 14.63 -4.45 9.96
C ALA A 240 14.17 -5.12 8.65
N ASP A 241 14.97 -6.02 8.07
CA ASP A 241 14.60 -6.77 6.87
C ASP A 241 13.42 -7.72 7.13
N LEU A 242 13.46 -8.48 8.23
CA LEU A 242 12.40 -9.37 8.65
C LEU A 242 11.13 -8.58 8.94
N TYR A 243 11.26 -7.48 9.68
CA TYR A 243 10.15 -6.60 10.00
C TYR A 243 9.47 -6.08 8.72
N MET A 244 10.21 -5.41 7.85
CA MET A 244 9.68 -4.77 6.64
C MET A 244 9.07 -5.77 5.66
N ARG A 245 9.64 -6.97 5.53
CA ARG A 245 9.14 -8.01 4.62
C ARG A 245 7.82 -8.65 5.04
N ASN A 246 7.42 -8.52 6.30
CA ASN A 246 6.27 -9.23 6.89
C ASN A 246 5.12 -8.29 7.33
N LEU A 247 5.25 -6.99 7.12
CA LEU A 247 4.29 -5.96 7.57
C LEU A 247 2.83 -6.15 7.14
N HIS A 248 2.55 -6.98 6.13
CA HIS A 248 1.20 -7.28 5.65
C HIS A 248 0.58 -8.53 6.28
N TYR A 249 1.30 -9.19 7.20
CA TYR A 249 0.78 -10.27 8.04
C TYR A 249 0.68 -9.81 9.49
N SER A 250 -0.27 -10.42 10.21
CA SER A 250 -0.28 -10.34 11.67
C SER A 250 1.04 -10.89 12.21
N ARG A 251 1.54 -10.27 13.29
CA ARG A 251 2.79 -10.68 13.96
C ARG A 251 2.78 -12.15 14.37
N SER A 252 1.61 -12.69 14.70
CA SER A 252 1.43 -14.10 15.07
C SER A 252 1.80 -15.09 13.95
N VAL A 253 1.95 -14.63 12.72
CA VAL A 253 2.22 -15.46 11.52
C VAL A 253 3.61 -15.19 10.94
N TRP A 254 4.41 -14.32 11.57
CA TRP A 254 5.76 -14.08 11.08
C TRP A 254 6.57 -15.38 11.24
N PRO A 255 7.33 -15.80 10.22
CA PRO A 255 8.20 -16.96 10.34
C PRO A 255 9.31 -16.64 11.33
N LEU A 256 9.04 -16.98 12.59
CA LEU A 256 9.93 -16.79 13.72
C LEU A 256 10.99 -17.89 13.67
N ASN A 257 11.87 -17.83 12.68
CA ASN A 257 13.08 -18.65 12.69
C ASN A 257 14.03 -18.05 13.75
N GLY A 258 13.92 -18.53 15.00
CA GLY A 258 14.97 -18.42 16.01
C GLY A 258 14.77 -17.42 17.16
N TYR A 259 14.13 -16.27 16.96
CA TYR A 259 14.18 -15.18 17.96
C TYR A 259 13.19 -15.27 19.13
N GLN A 260 12.09 -16.01 19.01
CA GLN A 260 11.17 -16.21 20.14
C GLN A 260 11.60 -17.30 21.13
N ALA A 261 12.58 -18.15 20.78
CA ALA A 261 13.11 -19.11 21.73
C ALA A 261 13.76 -18.41 22.94
N GLU A 262 14.44 -17.27 22.73
CA GLU A 262 15.07 -16.52 23.83
C GLU A 262 14.05 -15.73 24.68
N LEU A 263 13.00 -15.18 24.08
CA LEU A 263 11.95 -14.45 24.82
C LEU A 263 11.02 -15.42 25.59
N ALA A 264 10.67 -16.57 25.01
CA ALA A 264 9.88 -17.58 25.71
C ALA A 264 10.65 -18.22 26.88
N LEU A 265 11.97 -18.44 26.72
CA LEU A 265 12.83 -18.93 27.82
C LEU A 265 13.02 -17.90 28.94
N GLY A 266 12.99 -16.60 28.62
CA GLY A 266 13.05 -15.51 29.60
C GLY A 266 11.77 -15.35 30.43
N GLU A 267 10.60 -15.52 29.83
CA GLU A 267 9.32 -15.46 30.57
C GLU A 267 9.10 -16.69 31.47
N GLU A 268 9.63 -17.86 31.11
CA GLU A 268 9.57 -19.07 31.96
C GLU A 268 10.51 -18.99 33.17
N THR A 269 11.68 -18.34 33.03
CA THR A 269 12.60 -18.11 34.16
C THR A 269 12.11 -17.01 35.11
N ALA A 270 11.41 -15.99 34.60
CA ALA A 270 10.80 -14.94 35.44
C ALA A 270 9.57 -15.42 36.23
N ARG A 271 8.93 -16.53 35.85
CA ARG A 271 7.80 -17.12 36.60
C ARG A 271 8.23 -18.16 37.64
N THR A 272 9.50 -18.53 37.68
CA THR A 272 10.03 -19.56 38.58
C THR A 272 10.98 -19.01 39.66
N THR A 273 11.11 -17.68 39.77
CA THR A 273 11.83 -16.97 40.84
C THR A 273 10.89 -16.03 41.59
#